data_AF-A0A6G0MRZ9-F1
#
_entry.id   AF-A0A6G0MRZ9-F1
#
_cell.length_a   1.000
_cell.length_b   1.000
_cell.length_c   1.000
_cell.angle_alpha   90.00
_cell.angle_beta   90.00
_cell.angle_gamma   90.00
#
_symmetry.space_group_name_H-M   'P 1'
#
loop_
_entity.id
_entity.type
_entity.pdbx_description
1 polymer ?
#
loop_
_entity_poly.entity_id
_entity_poly.type
_entity_poly.pdbx_seq_one_letter_code
_entity_poly.pdbx_strand_id
1 'polypeptide(L)'
;MDSERILGMGDQGANRLVIPVGKLSLYTTYTGVPPLMRLPVVLDCGTNNEEYHADPFYIGLRQKRLEDFGNSTAFQLLRKYQNKLCTFNDDIQDTASVVHGDLPAAVPLSGKPISEQNFIFLGHRRSALILESRVESLQPRKLPYAHGAPEYPNLVETLDRIKTTALTGVCTIAKAFNETGARR
;
A
#
# COMPACT_ATOMS: atom_id res chain seq x y z
N MET A 1 2.37 -3.52 12.72
CA MET A 1 3.18 -3.51 11.49
C MET A 1 4.55 -3.03 11.84
N ASP A 2 5.61 -3.68 11.36
CA ASP A 2 6.96 -3.20 11.58
C ASP A 2 7.37 -2.29 10.41
N SER A 3 7.06 -1.02 10.59
CA SER A 3 8.06 0.05 10.60
C SER A 3 9.13 0.21 9.49
N GLU A 4 9.13 -0.52 8.38
CA GLU A 4 10.23 -0.45 7.40
C GLU A 4 10.02 0.64 6.33
N ARG A 5 8.79 0.83 5.84
CA ARG A 5 8.45 1.87 4.84
C ARG A 5 7.02 2.39 5.05
N ILE A 6 6.85 3.38 5.93
CA ILE A 6 5.58 4.10 6.06
C ILE A 6 5.79 5.53 5.57
N LEU A 7 4.86 6.03 4.73
CA LEU A 7 4.83 7.39 4.19
C LEU A 7 6.12 7.83 3.45
N GLY A 8 6.92 6.88 2.95
CA GLY A 8 8.18 7.17 2.25
C GLY A 8 9.35 7.59 3.16
N MET A 9 9.21 7.53 4.49
CA MET A 9 10.21 8.03 5.44
C MET A 9 11.35 7.05 5.78
N GLY A 10 11.44 5.88 5.12
CA GLY A 10 12.47 4.86 5.41
C GLY A 10 12.35 4.26 6.82
N ASP A 11 13.26 3.38 7.27
CA ASP A 11 13.18 2.72 8.58
C ASP A 11 13.27 3.75 9.73
N GLN A 12 12.24 3.80 10.59
CA GLN A 12 12.19 4.70 11.76
C GLN A 12 12.20 3.96 13.11
N GLY A 13 12.41 2.64 13.11
CA GLY A 13 12.52 1.84 14.34
C GLY A 13 11.35 2.03 15.32
N ALA A 14 11.68 2.17 16.60
CA ALA A 14 10.71 2.39 17.68
C ALA A 14 10.08 3.80 17.70
N ASN A 15 10.71 4.79 17.06
CA ASN A 15 10.19 6.17 17.00
C ASN A 15 8.82 6.25 16.28
N ARG A 16 8.38 5.17 15.64
CA ARG A 16 7.10 5.04 14.95
C ARG A 16 5.90 4.88 15.85
N LEU A 17 6.06 4.82 17.17
CA LEU A 17 4.92 4.81 18.11
C LEU A 17 3.92 5.94 17.85
N VAL A 18 4.37 7.07 17.30
CA VAL A 18 3.52 8.20 16.90
C VAL A 18 2.46 7.82 15.85
N ILE A 19 2.70 6.81 15.01
CA ILE A 19 1.78 6.39 13.95
C ILE A 19 0.53 5.71 14.50
N PRO A 20 0.61 4.61 15.29
CA PRO A 20 -0.58 4.03 15.91
C PRO A 20 -1.26 5.02 16.86
N VAL A 21 -0.52 5.89 17.55
CA VAL A 21 -1.12 6.97 18.36
C VAL A 21 -1.97 7.91 17.50
N GLY A 22 -1.45 8.36 16.36
CA GLY A 22 -2.18 9.21 15.40
C GLY A 22 -3.43 8.51 14.86
N LYS A 23 -3.32 7.24 14.42
CA LYS A 23 -4.46 6.46 13.94
C LYS A 23 -5.54 6.31 15.02
N LEU A 24 -5.17 5.92 16.23
CA LEU A 24 -6.11 5.77 17.36
C LEU A 24 -6.78 7.09 17.75
N SER A 25 -6.09 8.22 17.56
CA SER A 25 -6.69 9.55 17.74
C SER A 25 -7.80 9.79 16.73
N LEU A 26 -7.58 9.47 15.45
CA LEU A 26 -8.59 9.54 14.39
C LEU A 26 -9.80 8.64 14.69
N TYR A 27 -9.59 7.43 15.22
CA TYR A 27 -10.71 6.58 15.64
C TYR A 27 -11.57 7.25 16.74
N THR A 28 -11.02 8.11 17.59
CA THR A 28 -11.86 8.82 18.59
C THR A 28 -12.62 9.94 17.95
N THR A 29 -11.95 10.75 17.14
CA THR A 29 -12.57 11.93 16.57
C THR A 29 -13.64 11.57 15.54
N TYR A 30 -13.44 10.51 14.76
CA TYR A 30 -14.34 10.16 13.65
C TYR A 30 -15.34 9.05 13.95
N THR A 31 -15.01 8.10 14.84
CA THR A 31 -15.91 6.96 15.12
C THR A 31 -16.43 6.93 16.55
N GLY A 32 -16.01 7.87 17.41
CA GLY A 32 -16.50 7.99 18.78
C GLY A 32 -16.03 6.88 19.71
N VAL A 33 -15.06 6.05 19.31
CA VAL A 33 -14.51 5.04 20.21
C VAL A 33 -13.84 5.75 21.42
N PRO A 34 -13.93 5.25 22.67
CA PRO A 34 -13.29 5.91 23.80
C PRO A 34 -11.76 5.75 23.82
N PRO A 35 -10.97 6.77 24.20
CA PRO A 35 -9.51 6.66 24.34
C PRO A 35 -9.06 5.53 25.27
N LEU A 36 -9.79 5.30 26.36
CA LEU A 36 -9.48 4.28 27.36
C LEU A 36 -9.64 2.84 26.84
N MET A 37 -10.31 2.64 25.70
CA MET A 37 -10.47 1.32 25.07
C MET A 37 -9.38 1.02 24.04
N ARG A 38 -8.30 1.82 23.99
CA ARG A 38 -7.27 1.73 22.96
C ARG A 38 -5.89 1.59 23.56
N LEU A 39 -5.07 0.80 22.90
CA LEU A 39 -3.69 0.60 23.26
C LEU A 39 -2.81 0.71 22.00
N PRO A 40 -2.01 1.78 21.84
CA PRO A 40 -1.01 1.83 20.77
C PRO A 40 0.09 0.82 21.08
N VAL A 41 0.38 -0.06 20.11
CA VAL A 41 1.44 -1.06 20.22
C VAL A 41 2.37 -0.95 19.02
N VAL A 42 3.67 -0.94 19.28
CA VAL A 42 4.73 -1.15 18.29
C VAL A 42 5.49 -2.39 18.67
N LEU A 43 5.69 -3.28 17.70
CA LEU A 43 6.61 -4.40 17.85
C LEU A 43 7.99 -3.90 17.41
N ASP A 44 8.88 -3.70 18.38
CA ASP A 44 10.26 -3.34 18.10
C ASP A 44 11.06 -4.61 17.82
N CYS A 45 11.49 -4.76 16.57
CA CYS A 45 12.30 -5.89 16.11
C CYS A 45 13.71 -5.43 15.70
N GLY A 46 14.15 -4.27 16.21
CA GLY A 46 15.37 -3.60 15.77
C GLY A 46 15.12 -2.60 14.64
N THR A 47 16.20 -1.97 14.20
CA THR A 47 16.21 -1.01 13.09
C THR A 47 17.46 -1.23 12.24
N ASN A 48 17.35 -1.03 10.94
CA ASN A 48 18.51 -1.00 10.03
C ASN A 48 19.04 0.42 9.82
N ASN A 49 18.47 1.41 10.51
CA ASN A 49 18.92 2.79 10.43
C ASN A 49 20.13 3.00 11.36
N GLU A 50 21.32 3.08 10.76
CA GLU A 50 22.59 3.25 11.44
C GLU A 50 22.67 4.57 12.24
N GLU A 51 21.94 5.62 11.82
CA GLU A 51 21.88 6.89 12.56
C GLU A 51 21.28 6.68 13.96
N TYR A 52 20.25 5.82 14.07
CA TYR A 52 19.63 5.51 15.37
C TYR A 52 20.48 4.60 16.25
N HIS A 53 21.37 3.79 15.67
CA HIS A 53 22.33 3.05 16.47
C HIS A 53 23.29 3.99 17.20
N ALA A 54 23.69 5.08 16.54
CA ALA A 54 24.57 6.11 17.11
C ALA A 54 23.84 7.16 17.95
N ASP A 55 22.53 7.38 17.74
CA ASP A 55 21.77 8.42 18.42
C ASP A 55 21.53 8.08 19.90
N PRO A 56 22.09 8.83 20.87
CA PRO A 56 21.89 8.57 22.29
C PRO A 56 20.44 8.72 22.76
N PHE A 57 19.58 9.41 21.99
CA PHE A 57 18.17 9.60 22.31
C PHE A 57 17.25 8.55 21.68
N TYR A 58 17.78 7.65 20.87
CA TYR A 58 16.99 6.55 20.31
C TYR A 58 16.51 5.61 21.42
N ILE A 59 15.19 5.45 21.51
CA ILE A 59 14.49 4.71 22.57
C ILE A 59 14.31 3.22 22.28
N GLY A 60 14.60 2.78 21.04
CA GLY A 60 14.37 1.42 20.59
C GLY A 60 15.58 0.50 20.74
N LEU A 61 15.41 -0.74 20.26
CA LEU A 61 16.45 -1.75 20.23
C LEU A 61 17.59 -1.34 19.28
N ARG A 62 18.80 -1.24 19.83
CA ARG A 62 20.04 -0.91 19.10
C ARG A 62 20.67 -2.15 18.48
N GLN A 63 19.90 -2.82 17.64
CA GLN A 63 20.34 -3.99 16.89
C GLN A 63 19.75 -3.93 15.49
N LYS A 64 20.44 -4.59 14.55
CA LYS A 64 19.91 -4.77 13.19
C LYS A 64 18.57 -5.48 13.24
N ARG A 65 17.70 -5.12 12.30
CA ARG A 65 16.36 -5.70 12.16
C ARG A 65 16.49 -7.19 11.87
N LEU A 66 15.58 -7.99 12.45
CA LEU A 66 15.45 -9.40 12.07
C LEU A 66 15.12 -9.49 10.57
N GLU A 67 15.92 -10.24 9.80
CA GLU A 67 15.88 -10.25 8.32
C GLU A 67 14.53 -10.64 7.71
N ASP A 68 13.67 -11.32 8.47
CA ASP A 68 12.34 -11.76 8.04
C ASP A 68 11.18 -10.87 8.53
N PHE A 69 11.48 -9.76 9.21
CA PHE A 69 10.50 -8.79 9.70
C PHE A 69 10.42 -7.58 8.74
N GLY A 70 9.30 -7.47 8.03
CA GLY A 70 9.00 -6.42 7.05
C GLY A 70 7.69 -6.67 6.27
N ASN A 71 7.60 -6.17 5.02
CA ASN A 71 6.38 -6.29 4.18
C ASN A 71 5.90 -7.73 3.93
N SER A 72 6.81 -8.70 3.88
CA SER A 72 6.48 -10.12 3.75
C SER A 72 5.76 -10.65 5.01
N THR A 73 6.17 -10.21 6.19
CA THR A 73 5.62 -10.60 7.50
C THR A 73 4.20 -10.07 7.68
N ALA A 74 3.92 -8.84 7.23
CA ALA A 74 2.59 -8.22 7.36
C ALA A 74 1.49 -9.11 6.74
N PHE A 75 1.74 -9.65 5.54
CA PHE A 75 0.81 -10.57 4.89
C PHE A 75 0.75 -11.96 5.55
N GLN A 76 1.86 -12.47 6.07
CA GLN A 76 1.89 -13.74 6.80
C GLN A 76 1.09 -13.65 8.11
N LEU A 77 1.28 -12.58 8.89
CA LEU A 77 0.56 -12.31 10.12
C LEU A 77 -0.94 -12.13 9.85
N LEU A 78 -1.29 -11.32 8.84
CA LEU A 78 -2.69 -11.16 8.43
C LEU A 78 -3.31 -12.52 8.09
N ARG A 79 -2.64 -13.33 7.24
CA ARG A 79 -3.15 -14.66 6.87
C ARG A 79 -3.31 -15.57 8.08
N LYS A 80 -2.38 -15.54 9.03
CA LYS A 80 -2.37 -16.40 10.22
C LYS A 80 -3.49 -16.05 11.21
N TYR A 81 -3.81 -14.77 11.36
CA TYR A 81 -4.69 -14.29 12.43
C TYR A 81 -6.05 -13.76 11.96
N GLN A 82 -6.25 -13.44 10.68
CA GLN A 82 -7.52 -12.86 10.15
C GLN A 82 -8.77 -13.69 10.47
N ASN A 83 -8.65 -15.02 10.55
CA ASN A 83 -9.78 -15.92 10.84
C ASN A 83 -9.82 -16.37 12.31
N LYS A 84 -8.93 -15.84 13.16
CA LYS A 84 -8.78 -16.24 14.57
C LYS A 84 -9.02 -15.09 15.54
N LEU A 85 -8.72 -13.87 15.12
CA LEU A 85 -8.85 -12.65 15.89
C LEU A 85 -9.64 -11.63 15.08
N CYS A 86 -10.36 -10.73 15.76
CA CYS A 86 -10.90 -9.54 15.13
C CYS A 86 -9.73 -8.58 14.83
N THR A 87 -9.02 -8.84 13.74
CA THR A 87 -7.83 -8.10 13.31
C THR A 87 -7.99 -7.67 11.87
N PHE A 88 -7.46 -6.50 11.55
CA PHE A 88 -7.30 -6.02 10.19
C PHE A 88 -5.93 -5.34 10.05
N ASN A 89 -5.46 -5.18 8.82
CA ASN A 89 -4.23 -4.48 8.49
C ASN A 89 -4.59 -3.30 7.56
N ASP A 90 -4.58 -2.09 8.10
CA ASP A 90 -4.93 -0.84 7.43
C ASP A 90 -4.16 -0.62 6.10
N ASP A 91 -2.83 -0.76 6.10
CA ASP A 91 -2.01 -0.58 4.89
C ASP A 91 -2.39 -1.56 3.75
N ILE A 92 -2.90 -2.75 4.09
CA ILE A 92 -3.36 -3.75 3.11
C ILE A 92 -4.84 -3.58 2.75
N GLN A 93 -5.70 -3.38 3.75
CA GLN A 93 -7.16 -3.50 3.61
C GLN A 93 -7.85 -2.14 3.44
N ASP A 94 -7.31 -1.05 3.98
CA ASP A 94 -7.92 0.28 3.86
C ASP A 94 -7.71 0.83 2.45
N THR A 95 -6.53 0.62 1.86
CA THR A 95 -6.28 0.96 0.45
C THR A 95 -7.31 0.31 -0.47
N ALA A 96 -7.57 -0.99 -0.26
CA ALA A 96 -8.58 -1.71 -1.05
C ALA A 96 -10.00 -1.20 -0.78
N SER A 97 -10.31 -0.84 0.48
CA SER A 97 -11.63 -0.36 0.89
C SER A 97 -11.94 1.02 0.33
N VAL A 98 -10.98 1.95 0.36
CA VAL A 98 -11.13 3.29 -0.24
C VAL A 98 -11.34 3.17 -1.74
N VAL A 99 -10.48 2.41 -2.44
CA VAL A 99 -10.64 2.19 -3.88
C VAL A 99 -12.01 1.56 -4.19
N HIS A 100 -12.44 0.57 -3.41
CA HIS A 100 -13.75 -0.03 -3.62
C HIS A 100 -14.90 0.96 -3.37
N GLY A 101 -14.78 1.81 -2.35
CA GLY A 101 -15.74 2.87 -2.04
C GLY A 101 -15.84 3.95 -3.12
N ASP A 102 -14.77 4.16 -3.88
CA ASP A 102 -14.75 5.10 -5.01
C ASP A 102 -15.43 4.53 -6.28
N LEU A 103 -15.52 3.20 -6.42
CA LEU A 103 -16.11 2.56 -7.61
C LEU A 103 -17.56 2.98 -7.88
N PRO A 104 -18.48 3.02 -6.89
CA PRO A 104 -19.83 3.53 -7.10
C PRO A 104 -19.88 4.99 -7.58
N ALA A 105 -18.90 5.83 -7.24
CA ALA A 105 -18.83 7.21 -7.72
C ALA A 105 -18.29 7.29 -9.16
N ALA A 106 -17.45 6.34 -9.58
CA ALA A 106 -16.88 6.29 -10.94
C ALA A 106 -17.88 5.78 -12.00
N VAL A 107 -18.86 4.95 -11.61
CA VAL A 107 -19.85 4.36 -12.54
C VAL A 107 -20.71 5.42 -13.25
N PRO A 108 -21.32 6.40 -12.55
CA PRO A 108 -22.11 7.46 -13.20
C PRO A 108 -21.26 8.35 -14.12
N LEU A 109 -19.99 8.60 -13.76
CA LEU A 109 -19.10 9.48 -14.53
C LEU A 109 -18.66 8.88 -15.86
N SER A 110 -18.46 7.57 -15.88
CA SER A 110 -18.05 6.83 -17.08
C SER A 110 -19.23 6.36 -17.94
N GLY A 111 -20.44 6.34 -17.38
CA GLY A 111 -21.65 5.85 -18.05
C GLY A 111 -21.66 4.35 -18.31
N LYS A 112 -20.73 3.58 -17.72
CA LYS A 112 -20.57 2.14 -17.91
C LYS A 112 -20.71 1.37 -16.60
N PRO A 113 -21.35 0.19 -16.59
CA PRO A 113 -21.38 -0.67 -15.39
C PRO A 113 -19.96 -1.13 -15.02
N ILE A 114 -19.74 -1.49 -13.74
CA ILE A 114 -18.43 -1.95 -13.22
C ILE A 114 -17.85 -3.11 -14.05
N SER A 115 -18.70 -4.01 -14.55
CA SER A 115 -18.31 -5.15 -15.39
C SER A 115 -17.71 -4.76 -16.74
N GLU A 116 -17.91 -3.51 -17.19
CA GLU A 116 -17.38 -2.97 -18.45
C GLU A 116 -16.25 -1.96 -18.24
N GLN A 117 -15.79 -1.80 -16.99
CA GLN A 117 -14.69 -0.92 -16.65
C GLN A 117 -13.35 -1.62 -16.87
N ASN A 118 -12.40 -0.89 -17.45
CA ASN A 118 -10.99 -1.29 -17.55
C ASN A 118 -10.19 -0.49 -16.52
N PHE A 119 -9.83 -1.14 -15.42
CA PHE A 119 -9.05 -0.55 -14.34
C PHE A 119 -7.56 -0.71 -14.58
N ILE A 120 -6.80 0.38 -14.44
CA ILE A 120 -5.34 0.33 -14.35
C ILE A 120 -4.90 0.77 -12.96
N PHE A 121 -4.06 -0.05 -12.33
CA PHE A 121 -3.43 0.24 -11.04
C PHE A 121 -1.96 0.57 -11.27
N LEU A 122 -1.59 1.85 -11.12
CA LEU A 122 -0.22 2.29 -11.29
C LEU A 122 0.60 1.96 -10.03
N GLY A 123 1.39 0.89 -10.12
CA GLY A 123 2.40 0.53 -9.13
C GLY A 123 3.76 1.20 -9.40
N HIS A 124 4.84 0.53 -8.98
CA HIS A 124 6.22 1.04 -9.09
C HIS A 124 6.80 1.02 -10.53
N ARG A 125 6.03 0.62 -11.55
CA ARG A 125 6.52 0.43 -12.92
C ARG A 125 5.88 1.40 -13.90
N ARG A 126 6.67 1.84 -14.89
CA ARG A 126 6.27 2.81 -15.92
C ARG A 126 5.14 2.36 -16.84
N SER A 127 4.96 1.05 -17.04
CA SER A 127 3.94 0.50 -17.94
C SER A 127 2.62 0.14 -17.25
N ALA A 128 2.54 0.22 -15.91
CA ALA A 128 1.40 -0.16 -15.05
C ALA A 128 0.84 -1.60 -15.19
N LEU A 129 1.20 -2.32 -16.25
CA LEU A 129 0.71 -3.67 -16.54
C LEU A 129 1.57 -4.76 -15.89
N ILE A 130 0.89 -5.79 -15.43
CA ILE A 130 1.48 -7.08 -15.08
C ILE A 130 1.33 -7.97 -16.33
N LEU A 131 2.44 -8.45 -16.88
CA LEU A 131 2.49 -9.10 -18.18
C LEU A 131 2.79 -10.60 -18.05
N GLU A 132 2.12 -11.43 -18.86
CA GLU A 132 2.39 -12.87 -18.95
C GLU A 132 3.83 -13.17 -19.36
N SER A 133 4.43 -12.35 -20.22
CA SER A 133 5.84 -12.47 -20.65
C SER A 133 6.86 -12.37 -19.51
N ARG A 134 6.42 -12.05 -18.29
CA ARG A 134 7.27 -11.85 -17.11
C ARG A 134 6.87 -12.71 -15.92
N VAL A 135 6.02 -13.73 -16.09
CA VAL A 135 5.52 -14.59 -14.99
C VAL A 135 6.62 -15.13 -14.08
N GLU A 136 7.80 -15.46 -14.62
CA GLU A 136 8.94 -15.95 -13.83
C GLU A 136 9.48 -14.93 -12.81
N SER A 137 9.31 -13.63 -13.09
CA SER A 137 9.74 -12.53 -12.21
C SER A 137 8.63 -12.01 -11.29
N LEU A 138 7.42 -12.56 -11.41
CA LEU A 138 6.26 -12.11 -10.64
C LEU A 138 6.12 -12.91 -9.35
N GLN A 139 5.78 -12.20 -8.27
CA GLN A 139 5.32 -12.84 -7.04
C GLN A 139 4.04 -13.65 -7.33
N PRO A 140 3.82 -14.82 -6.70
CA PRO A 140 2.67 -15.70 -7.00
C PRO A 140 1.31 -15.01 -6.97
N ARG A 141 1.13 -14.00 -6.09
CA ARG A 141 -0.12 -13.25 -5.93
C ARG A 141 -0.43 -12.29 -7.09
N LYS A 142 0.56 -12.02 -7.95
CA LYS A 142 0.42 -11.17 -9.14
C LYS A 142 0.07 -11.97 -10.38
N LEU A 143 0.28 -13.29 -10.38
CA LEU A 143 0.04 -14.17 -11.52
C LEU A 143 -1.39 -14.10 -12.07
N PRO A 144 -2.46 -14.04 -11.25
CA PRO A 144 -3.83 -13.92 -11.76
C PRO A 144 -4.13 -12.63 -12.54
N TYR A 145 -3.26 -11.61 -12.39
CA TYR A 145 -3.38 -10.31 -13.05
C TYR A 145 -2.38 -10.17 -14.20
N ALA A 146 -1.63 -11.23 -14.53
CA ALA A 146 -0.74 -11.21 -15.68
C ALA A 146 -1.57 -11.32 -16.95
N HIS A 147 -1.50 -10.28 -17.79
CA HIS A 147 -2.24 -10.22 -19.05
C HIS A 147 -1.34 -10.58 -20.23
N GLY A 148 -1.89 -11.31 -21.20
CA GLY A 148 -1.30 -11.55 -22.51
C GLY A 148 -1.30 -10.31 -23.41
N ALA A 149 -0.64 -9.23 -22.96
CA ALA A 149 -0.52 -7.96 -23.68
C ALA A 149 0.97 -7.64 -23.96
N PRO A 150 1.28 -6.85 -25.00
CA PRO A 150 2.63 -6.34 -25.19
C PRO A 150 2.99 -5.32 -24.12
N GLU A 151 4.30 -5.17 -23.84
CA GLU A 151 4.76 -4.09 -22.98
C GLU A 151 4.71 -2.75 -23.73
N TYR A 152 3.99 -1.79 -23.17
CA TYR A 152 3.96 -0.42 -23.70
C TYR A 152 5.06 0.44 -23.06
N PRO A 153 5.65 1.38 -23.82
CA PRO A 153 6.81 2.16 -23.40
C PRO A 153 6.53 3.15 -22.27
N ASN A 154 5.28 3.60 -22.12
CA ASN A 154 4.90 4.58 -21.10
C ASN A 154 3.42 4.45 -20.71
N LEU A 155 3.06 5.07 -19.59
CA LEU A 155 1.71 5.04 -19.04
C LEU A 155 0.66 5.58 -20.03
N VAL A 156 0.95 6.64 -20.77
CA VAL A 156 -0.01 7.25 -21.72
C VAL A 156 -0.37 6.25 -22.81
N GLU A 157 0.62 5.60 -23.41
CA GLU A 157 0.35 4.57 -24.43
C GLU A 157 -0.38 3.36 -23.83
N THR A 158 -0.05 2.95 -22.60
CA THR A 158 -0.83 1.91 -21.90
C THR A 158 -2.29 2.31 -21.77
N LEU A 159 -2.58 3.54 -21.31
CA LEU A 159 -3.94 4.02 -21.07
C LEU A 159 -4.77 4.02 -22.35
N ASP A 160 -4.17 4.52 -23.45
CA ASP A 160 -4.81 4.60 -24.76
C ASP A 160 -5.09 3.21 -25.35
N ARG A 161 -4.13 2.28 -25.25
CA ARG A 161 -4.23 0.93 -25.83
C ARG A 161 -5.21 0.04 -25.08
N ILE A 162 -5.20 0.11 -23.75
CA ILE A 162 -6.11 -0.65 -22.88
C ILE A 162 -7.51 -0.02 -22.84
N LYS A 163 -7.67 1.21 -23.37
CA LYS A 163 -8.92 1.98 -23.28
C LYS A 163 -9.39 2.06 -21.83
N THR A 164 -8.50 2.57 -20.99
CA THR A 164 -8.71 2.65 -19.54
C THR A 164 -9.90 3.54 -19.25
N THR A 165 -10.79 3.08 -18.37
CA THR A 165 -11.96 3.85 -17.93
C THR A 165 -11.80 4.37 -16.51
N ALA A 166 -10.89 3.78 -15.73
CA ALA A 166 -10.52 4.25 -14.39
C ALA A 166 -9.05 3.95 -14.08
N LEU A 167 -8.34 4.94 -13.52
CA LEU A 167 -6.93 4.87 -13.19
C LEU A 167 -6.72 5.12 -11.69
N THR A 168 -6.12 4.17 -10.99
CA THR A 168 -5.80 4.26 -9.57
C THR A 168 -4.28 4.33 -9.37
N GLY A 169 -3.80 5.41 -8.76
CA GLY A 169 -2.40 5.58 -8.39
C GLY A 169 -2.10 5.04 -7.01
N VAL A 170 -1.29 3.99 -6.91
CA VAL A 170 -0.78 3.44 -5.64
C VAL A 170 0.74 3.55 -5.53
N CYS A 171 1.36 4.40 -6.36
CA CYS A 171 2.80 4.59 -6.39
C CYS A 171 3.26 5.72 -5.46
N THR A 172 4.40 5.54 -4.79
CA THR A 172 5.05 6.58 -3.98
C THR A 172 5.86 7.57 -4.82
N ILE A 173 5.69 7.57 -6.15
CA ILE A 173 6.43 8.43 -7.07
C ILE A 173 5.66 9.74 -7.23
N ALA A 174 6.18 10.82 -6.68
CA ALA A 174 5.64 12.17 -6.91
C ALA A 174 5.66 12.50 -8.41
N LYS A 175 4.61 13.13 -8.91
CA LYS A 175 4.43 13.50 -10.34
C LYS A 175 4.39 12.31 -11.31
N ALA A 176 4.07 11.10 -10.83
CA ALA A 176 3.80 9.96 -11.72
C ALA A 176 2.62 10.24 -12.69
N PHE A 177 1.75 11.19 -12.33
CA PHE A 177 0.67 11.72 -13.16
C PHE A 177 1.02 13.12 -13.70
N ASN A 178 2.16 13.27 -14.37
CA ASN A 178 2.48 14.53 -15.05
C ASN A 178 1.56 14.78 -16.27
N GLU A 179 1.36 16.07 -16.58
CA GLU A 179 0.17 16.72 -17.16
C GLU A 179 -0.40 16.18 -18.50
N THR A 180 0.22 15.21 -19.15
CA THR A 180 -0.26 14.67 -20.43
C THR A 180 -1.36 13.63 -20.29
N GLY A 181 -1.48 12.96 -19.13
CA GLY A 181 -2.46 11.87 -18.92
C GLY A 181 -3.78 12.27 -18.26
N ALA A 182 -3.86 13.43 -17.60
CA ALA A 182 -5.00 13.79 -16.73
C ALA A 182 -6.02 14.78 -17.35
N ARG A 183 -5.80 15.22 -18.60
CA ARG A 183 -6.63 16.24 -19.29
C ARG A 183 -7.56 15.68 -20.39
N ARG A 184 -7.92 14.39 -20.35
CA ARG A 184 -8.83 13.79 -21.35
C ARG A 184 -10.00 13.10 -20.68
#